data_AF-A0A441GVF0-F1
#
_entry.id   AF-A0A441GVF0-F1
#
_cell.length_a   1.000
_cell.length_b   1.000
_cell.length_c   1.000
_cell.angle_alpha   90.00
_cell.angle_beta   90.00
_cell.angle_gamma   90.00
#
_symmetry.space_group_name_H-M   'P 1'
#
loop_
_entity.id
_entity.type
_entity.pdbx_description
1 polymer ?
#
loop_
_entity_poly.entity_id
_entity_poly.type
_entity_poly.pdbx_seq_one_letter_code
_entity_poly.pdbx_strand_id
1 'polypeptide(L)' 'VTANNYETGKAQGKFTCDLAKERGGNKVGMLSLPQDRENAQKYLKGAKEAFAADGCDLVQMLETRGLTINE' A
#
# COMPACT_ATOMS: atom_id res chain seq x y z
N VAL A 1 -20.80 -8.33 -4.70
CA VAL A 1 -19.45 -8.69 -4.21
C VAL A 1 -18.79 -7.41 -3.74
N THR A 2 -18.47 -7.29 -2.45
CA THR A 2 -17.82 -6.08 -1.91
C THR A 2 -16.34 -6.38 -1.78
N ALA A 3 -15.47 -5.61 -2.45
CA ALA A 3 -14.02 -5.80 -2.34
C ALA A 3 -13.55 -5.60 -0.89
N ASN A 4 -12.75 -6.52 -0.36
CA ASN A 4 -12.16 -6.38 0.97
C ASN A 4 -10.85 -5.58 0.88
N ASN A 5 -10.97 -4.27 1.08
CA ASN A 5 -9.87 -3.30 0.98
C ASN A 5 -8.64 -3.66 1.85
N TYR A 6 -8.83 -4.34 2.98
CA TYR A 6 -7.73 -4.76 3.84
C TYR A 6 -6.93 -5.92 3.22
N GLU A 7 -7.60 -6.96 2.74
CA GLU A 7 -6.93 -8.09 2.08
C GLU A 7 -6.28 -7.66 0.77
N THR A 8 -6.92 -6.76 0.02
CA THR A 8 -6.30 -6.17 -1.17
C THR A 8 -5.05 -5.36 -0.81
N GLY A 9 -5.09 -4.57 0.27
CA GLY A 9 -3.92 -3.86 0.79
C GLY A 9 -2.76 -4.80 1.14
N LYS A 10 -3.04 -5.93 1.80
CA LYS A 10 -2.01 -6.96 2.09
C LYS A 10 -1.40 -7.55 0.83
N ALA A 11 -2.24 -7.96 -0.13
CA ALA A 11 -1.77 -8.56 -1.37
C ALA A 11 -0.89 -7.60 -2.19
N GLN A 12 -1.30 -6.33 -2.32
CA GLN A 12 -0.53 -5.32 -3.02
C GLN A 12 0.76 -4.93 -2.28
N GLY A 13 0.71 -4.85 -0.95
CA GLY A 13 1.89 -4.59 -0.12
C GLY A 13 2.95 -5.67 -0.29
N LYS A 14 2.52 -6.95 -0.25
CA LYS A 14 3.40 -8.09 -0.53
C LYS A 14 4.03 -7.99 -1.91
N PHE A 15 3.21 -7.88 -2.95
CA PHE A 15 3.68 -7.77 -4.34
C PHE A 15 4.71 -6.65 -4.52
N THR A 16 4.44 -5.49 -3.94
CA THR A 16 5.34 -4.33 -4.02
C THR A 16 6.65 -4.57 -3.28
N CYS A 17 6.61 -5.24 -2.11
CA CYS A 17 7.82 -5.59 -1.37
C CYS A 17 8.68 -6.60 -2.13
N ASP A 18 8.06 -7.62 -2.73
CA ASP A 18 8.77 -8.62 -3.56
C ASP A 18 9.47 -7.91 -4.74
N LEU A 19 8.79 -7.00 -5.45
CA LEU A 19 9.40 -6.20 -6.51
C LEU A 19 10.55 -5.29 -6.02
N ALA A 20 10.42 -4.69 -4.83
CA ALA A 20 11.50 -3.87 -4.27
C ALA A 20 12.76 -4.71 -4.04
N LYS A 21 12.60 -5.91 -3.48
CA LYS A 21 13.69 -6.85 -3.22
C LYS A 21 14.33 -7.38 -4.49
N GLU A 22 13.53 -7.74 -5.49
CA GLU A 22 14.04 -8.12 -6.82
C GLU A 22 14.93 -7.03 -7.43
N ARG A 23 14.66 -5.76 -7.11
CA ARG A 23 15.46 -4.60 -7.55
C ARG A 23 16.61 -4.26 -6.60
N GLY A 24 16.89 -5.10 -5.60
CA GLY A 24 17.97 -4.91 -4.64
C GLY A 24 17.68 -3.89 -3.52
N GLY A 25 16.41 -3.54 -3.31
CA GLY A 25 15.97 -2.60 -2.27
C GLY A 25 14.94 -3.19 -1.31
N ASN A 26 14.65 -2.47 -0.24
CA ASN A 26 13.57 -2.83 0.70
C ASN A 26 12.74 -1.61 1.12
N LYS A 27 12.98 -0.44 0.51
CA LYS A 27 12.29 0.81 0.82
C LYS A 27 11.18 1.04 -0.18
N VAL A 28 9.97 1.28 0.32
CA VAL A 28 8.76 1.48 -0.49
C VAL A 28 8.17 2.85 -0.19
N GLY A 29 7.73 3.55 -1.24
CA GLY A 29 6.88 4.73 -1.14
C GLY A 29 5.44 4.40 -1.57
N MET A 30 4.45 5.02 -0.93
CA MET A 30 3.03 4.80 -1.23
C MET A 30 2.32 6.11 -1.53
N LEU A 31 1.56 6.14 -2.63
CA LEU A 31 0.53 7.15 -2.88
C LEU A 31 -0.80 6.60 -2.35
N SER A 32 -1.44 7.33 -1.44
CA SER A 32 -2.67 6.88 -0.79
C SER A 32 -3.79 7.88 -1.02
N LEU A 33 -5.03 7.38 -1.14
CA LEU A 33 -6.21 8.23 -1.03
C LEU A 33 -6.28 8.88 0.37
N PRO A 34 -7.07 9.96 0.52
CA PRO A 34 -7.17 10.67 1.79
C PRO A 34 -7.57 9.71 2.93
N GLN A 35 -6.85 9.78 4.04
CA GLN A 35 -7.03 8.87 5.17
C GLN A 35 -8.25 9.20 6.06
N ASP A 36 -9.11 10.12 5.63
CA ASP A 36 -10.46 10.32 6.17
C ASP A 36 -11.46 9.26 5.68
N ARG A 37 -11.09 8.46 4.67
CA ARG A 37 -11.93 7.39 4.12
C ARG A 37 -11.58 6.03 4.72
N GLU A 38 -12.59 5.33 5.23
CA GLU A 38 -12.42 4.01 5.86
C GLU A 38 -11.80 2.97 4.91
N ASN A 39 -12.12 3.03 3.62
CA ASN A 39 -11.52 2.14 2.62
C ASN A 39 -10.00 2.37 2.50
N ALA A 40 -9.57 3.64 2.44
CA ALA A 40 -8.16 4.02 2.35
C ALA A 40 -7.38 3.62 3.61
N GLN A 41 -8.00 3.74 4.79
CA GLN A 41 -7.43 3.29 6.06
C GLN A 41 -7.23 1.77 6.08
N LYS A 42 -8.23 1.00 5.62
CA LYS A 42 -8.14 -0.48 5.53
C LYS A 42 -7.03 -0.92 4.56
N TYR A 43 -6.94 -0.27 3.40
CA TYR A 43 -5.85 -0.49 2.44
C TYR A 43 -4.48 -0.23 3.06
N LEU A 44 -4.30 0.95 3.65
CA LEU A 44 -3.02 1.35 4.25
C LEU A 44 -2.62 0.40 5.38
N LYS A 45 -3.58 -0.02 6.22
CA LYS A 45 -3.33 -0.99 7.29
C LYS A 45 -2.83 -2.33 6.72
N GLY A 46 -3.55 -2.90 5.76
CA GLY A 46 -3.14 -4.16 5.13
C GLY A 46 -1.76 -4.08 4.47
N ALA A 47 -1.49 -2.99 3.75
CA ALA A 47 -0.19 -2.78 3.11
C ALA A 47 0.95 -2.67 4.13
N LYS A 48 0.77 -1.89 5.21
CA LYS A 48 1.76 -1.76 6.29
C LYS A 48 2.08 -3.09 6.95
N GLU A 49 1.07 -3.90 7.25
CA GLU A 49 1.28 -5.22 7.85
C GLU A 49 2.03 -6.17 6.91
N ALA A 50 1.74 -6.13 5.61
CA ALA A 50 2.48 -6.90 4.61
C ALA A 50 3.94 -6.44 4.48
N PHE A 51 4.20 -5.12 4.44
CA PHE A 51 5.56 -4.60 4.42
C PHE A 51 6.36 -5.04 5.66
N ALA A 52 5.77 -4.94 6.85
CA ALA A 52 6.41 -5.36 8.09
C ALA A 52 6.69 -6.88 8.11
N ALA A 53 5.74 -7.70 7.67
CA ALA A 53 5.90 -9.16 7.60
C ALA A 53 6.98 -9.58 6.60
N ASP A 54 7.07 -8.86 5.47
CA ASP A 54 8.01 -9.18 4.41
C ASP A 54 9.33 -8.39 4.54
N GLY A 55 9.54 -7.57 5.58
CA GLY A 55 10.80 -6.86 5.81
C GLY A 55 11.08 -5.69 4.85
N CYS A 56 10.03 -5.04 4.36
CA CYS A 56 10.12 -3.77 3.64
C CYS A 56 9.74 -2.59 4.55
N ASP A 57 10.42 -1.47 4.34
CA ASP A 57 10.19 -0.22 5.05
C ASP A 57 9.32 0.71 4.20
N LEU A 58 8.12 1.05 4.69
CA LEU A 58 7.34 2.14 4.13
C LEU A 58 7.99 3.47 4.56
N VAL A 59 8.85 4.02 3.70
CA VAL A 59 9.66 5.21 4.02
C VAL A 59 8.97 6.52 3.67
N GLN A 60 7.95 6.48 2.81
CA GLN A 60 7.19 7.66 2.43
C GLN A 60 5.73 7.29 2.13
N MET A 61 4.82 8.12 2.62
CA MET A 61 3.41 8.08 2.25
C MET A 61 2.99 9.47 1.82
N LEU A 62 2.39 9.60 0.64
CA LEU A 62 1.79 10.84 0.17
C LEU A 62 0.29 10.64 0.03
N GLU A 63 -0.48 11.43 0.78
CA GLU A 63 -1.93 11.48 0.62
C GLU A 63 -2.29 12.41 -0.54
N THR A 64 -3.14 11.92 -1.44
CA THR A 64 -3.60 12.67 -2.61
C THR A 64 -5.09 12.92 -2.54
N ARG A 65 -5.48 14.19 -2.60
CA ARG A 65 -6.90 14.60 -2.63
C ARG A 65 -7.48 14.71 -4.04
N GLY A 66 -6.64 14.62 -5.08
CA GLY A 66 -7.02 14.95 -6.46
C GLY A 66 -6.43 14.04 -7.53
N LEU A 67 -5.87 12.87 -7.18
CA LEU A 67 -5.46 11.90 -8.19
C LEU A 67 -6.70 11.22 -8.79
N THR A 68 -7.09 11.69 -9.97
CA THR A 68 -7.91 10.90 -10.89
C THR A 68 -6.96 9.94 -11.60
N ILE A 69 -7.01 8.66 -11.25
CA ILE A 69 -6.38 7.61 -12.07
C ILE A 69 -7.38 7.31 -13.19
N ASN A 70 -7.06 7.73 -14.41
CA ASN A 70 -7.75 7.24 -15.59
C ASN A 70 -7.18 5.85 -15.89
N GLU A 71 -8.05 4.83 -15.88
CA GLU A 71 -7.74 3.46 -16.32
C GLU A 71 -7.51 3.38 -17.84
#